data_AF-A0A7W7MUX0-F1
#
_entry.id   AF-A0A7W7MUX0-F1
#
_cell.length_a   1.000
_cell.length_b   1.000
_cell.length_c   1.000
_cell.angle_alpha   90.00
_cell.angle_beta   90.00
_cell.angle_gamma   90.00
#
_symmetry.space_group_name_H-M   'P 1'
#
loop_
_entity.id
_entity.type
_entity.pdbx_description
1 polymer ?
#
loop_
_entity_poly.entity_id
_entity_poly.type
_entity_poly.pdbx_seq_one_letter_code
_entity_poly.pdbx_strand_id
1 'polypeptide(L)'
;MTDTDVRSGGRRTAQTRRRPAGIGPRNRPVDTGPGAPGAEVAVDALLDIVDDKAWLRAEGYLPGPDDIAVAPGQLREHGLRRGDHITGVARVPGGRRPATLEVATINGEDPKQAVRRPDFYKLTALYPQERLRLETEPHILTTRVIDLVMPIGKGQRALIVSPPKAGKTMVLQAMANAITHNNPECHLMVVLVDERPEEVTDMQRSVKGEVIAATFDRPPTDHTALAELAIERAKRLVEAGRDVVVLLDSITRLGRSYNLAAPGRGRTLSGGLDSTALYPPKRFLGAARNIENGGSLTILATALVDTGSAMDTVIFEEFKSTGNAELKLDRALAEGRLFPAIDVTGSGTRHDEALVGPTELALMHQLRRALGAQDRKQSLQQLLDHLRTTGSNAEFLRRAART
;
A
#
# COMPACT_ATOMS: atom_id res chain seq x y z
N MET A 1 18.11 -57.58 -45.49
CA MET A 1 18.40 -57.80 -46.92
C MET A 1 18.39 -56.44 -47.58
N THR A 2 19.45 -55.82 -48.07
CA THR A 2 20.88 -56.11 -48.31
C THR A 2 21.50 -54.72 -48.47
N ASP A 3 22.45 -54.32 -47.62
CA ASP A 3 23.90 -54.29 -47.93
C ASP A 3 24.28 -53.71 -49.29
N THR A 4 24.94 -52.54 -49.31
CA THR A 4 26.36 -52.45 -49.72
C THR A 4 26.99 -51.08 -49.44
N ASP A 5 28.12 -51.14 -48.74
CA ASP A 5 29.19 -50.15 -48.53
C ASP A 5 29.81 -49.60 -49.83
N VAL A 6 30.31 -48.35 -49.81
CA VAL A 6 31.71 -48.04 -50.21
C VAL A 6 32.25 -46.82 -49.44
N ARG A 7 33.37 -47.03 -48.75
CA ARG A 7 34.24 -46.05 -48.07
C ARG A 7 35.02 -45.17 -49.06
N SER A 8 35.42 -43.96 -48.65
CA SER A 8 36.82 -43.49 -48.74
C SER A 8 37.00 -42.10 -48.12
N GLY A 9 38.06 -41.97 -47.33
CA GLY A 9 38.42 -40.74 -46.62
C GLY A 9 39.26 -39.77 -47.43
N GLY A 10 39.30 -38.52 -46.97
CA GLY A 10 40.18 -37.47 -47.46
C GLY A 10 40.45 -36.46 -46.35
N ARG A 11 41.71 -36.38 -45.91
CA ARG A 11 42.23 -35.50 -44.86
C ARG A 11 42.86 -34.25 -45.52
N ARG A 12 42.89 -33.14 -44.78
CA ARG A 12 43.59 -31.85 -45.06
C ARG A 12 42.76 -30.90 -45.96
N THR A 13 42.66 -29.60 -45.72
CA THR A 13 43.67 -28.62 -45.30
C THR A 13 43.01 -27.39 -44.65
N ALA A 14 43.73 -26.76 -43.73
CA ALA A 14 43.41 -25.44 -43.22
C ALA A 14 43.48 -24.38 -44.34
N GLN A 15 42.46 -23.52 -44.43
CA GLN A 15 42.58 -22.24 -45.14
C GLN A 15 41.84 -21.14 -44.36
N THR A 16 42.68 -20.30 -43.77
CA THR A 16 42.41 -18.96 -43.25
C THR A 16 41.69 -18.10 -44.28
N ARG A 17 40.44 -17.71 -43.98
CA ARG A 17 39.79 -16.54 -44.58
C ARG A 17 39.63 -15.45 -43.53
N ARG A 18 40.56 -14.49 -43.57
CA ARG A 18 40.43 -13.18 -42.93
C ARG A 18 39.27 -12.42 -43.59
N ARG A 19 38.31 -11.95 -42.80
CA ARG A 19 37.37 -10.88 -43.15
C ARG A 19 37.73 -9.62 -42.33
N PRO A 20 37.64 -8.41 -42.92
CA PRO A 20 38.04 -7.18 -42.26
C PRO A 20 36.91 -6.58 -41.41
N ALA A 21 37.34 -5.88 -40.36
CA ALA A 21 36.80 -4.69 -39.72
C ALA A 21 35.28 -4.56 -39.48
N GLY A 22 34.93 -4.54 -38.18
CA GLY A 22 33.74 -3.88 -37.66
C GLY A 22 34.03 -3.41 -36.24
N ILE A 23 34.51 -2.17 -36.11
CA ILE A 23 34.70 -1.48 -34.83
C ILE A 23 33.31 -1.09 -34.31
N GLY A 24 32.91 -1.68 -33.20
CA GLY A 24 31.82 -1.21 -32.35
C GLY A 24 32.27 -1.37 -30.91
N PRO A 25 32.02 -0.39 -30.02
CA PRO A 25 32.45 -0.50 -28.63
C PRO A 25 31.64 -1.62 -27.98
N ARG A 26 32.30 -2.75 -27.68
CA ARG A 26 31.74 -3.75 -26.78
C ARG A 26 31.78 -3.16 -25.38
N ASN A 27 30.63 -2.71 -24.89
CA ASN A 27 30.38 -2.65 -23.46
C ASN A 27 30.70 -4.04 -22.89
N ARG A 28 31.81 -4.15 -22.16
CA ARG A 28 32.02 -5.29 -21.27
C ARG A 28 30.91 -5.24 -20.22
N PRO A 29 30.30 -6.38 -19.86
CA PRO A 29 29.57 -6.46 -18.60
C PRO A 29 30.55 -6.05 -17.50
N VAL A 30 30.18 -5.08 -16.68
CA VAL A 30 30.87 -4.84 -15.41
C VAL A 30 30.65 -6.10 -14.60
N ASP A 31 31.74 -6.82 -14.35
CA ASP A 31 31.78 -7.97 -13.47
C ASP A 31 31.56 -7.48 -12.02
N THR A 32 30.31 -7.40 -11.59
CA THR A 32 29.97 -7.24 -10.17
C THR A 32 30.02 -8.60 -9.51
N GLY A 33 31.24 -9.12 -9.36
CA GLY A 33 31.52 -10.17 -8.39
C GLY A 33 31.28 -9.66 -6.95
N PRO A 34 31.11 -10.56 -5.97
CA PRO A 34 30.96 -10.16 -4.57
C PRO A 34 32.14 -9.29 -4.16
N GLY A 35 31.84 -8.12 -3.60
CA GLY A 35 32.80 -7.07 -3.29
C GLY A 35 34.06 -7.57 -2.57
N ALA A 36 35.19 -6.90 -2.83
CA ALA A 36 36.46 -7.18 -2.19
C ALA A 36 36.32 -7.26 -0.66
N PRO A 37 37.07 -8.15 0.03
CA PRO A 37 36.99 -8.28 1.47
C PRO A 37 37.24 -6.93 2.16
N GLY A 38 36.25 -6.45 2.93
CA GLY A 38 36.31 -5.16 3.62
C GLY A 38 35.72 -3.98 2.84
N ALA A 39 34.88 -4.22 1.82
CA ALA A 39 34.16 -3.16 1.12
C ALA A 39 33.24 -2.38 2.07
N GLU A 40 33.42 -1.06 2.09
CA GLU A 40 32.48 -0.11 2.69
C GLU A 40 31.38 0.21 1.68
N VAL A 41 30.14 -0.06 2.07
CA VAL A 41 28.96 0.19 1.26
C VAL A 41 28.13 1.26 1.95
N ALA A 42 27.80 2.33 1.25
CA ALA A 42 26.86 3.32 1.74
C ALA A 42 25.48 2.67 1.90
N VAL A 43 24.85 2.88 3.04
CA VAL A 43 23.54 2.33 3.38
C VAL A 43 22.51 3.45 3.30
N ASP A 44 21.45 3.19 2.56
CA ASP A 44 20.19 3.94 2.56
C ASP A 44 19.08 2.90 2.32
N ALA A 45 18.65 2.22 3.39
CA ALA A 45 17.93 0.96 3.27
C ALA A 45 16.93 0.72 4.40
N LEU A 46 15.90 -0.06 4.10
CA LEU A 46 14.96 -0.58 5.10
C LEU A 46 15.54 -1.82 5.79
N LEU A 47 15.44 -1.85 7.12
CA LEU A 47 15.74 -3.01 7.92
C LEU A 47 14.56 -3.99 7.90
N ASP A 48 14.81 -5.21 7.46
CA ASP A 48 13.87 -6.31 7.56
C ASP A 48 14.39 -7.37 8.53
N ILE A 49 13.52 -7.82 9.45
CA ILE A 49 13.85 -8.84 10.44
C ILE A 49 12.86 -9.99 10.27
N VAL A 50 13.35 -11.16 9.89
CA VAL A 50 12.55 -12.37 9.65
C VAL A 50 13.25 -13.54 10.34
N ASP A 51 12.52 -14.27 11.20
CA ASP A 51 13.03 -15.42 11.95
C ASP A 51 14.39 -15.15 12.65
N ASP A 52 14.46 -14.05 13.40
CA ASP A 52 15.65 -13.59 14.15
C ASP A 52 16.89 -13.24 13.31
N LYS A 53 16.76 -13.20 11.99
CA LYS A 53 17.78 -12.74 11.06
C LYS A 53 17.41 -11.36 10.53
N ALA A 54 18.42 -10.54 10.27
CA ALA A 54 18.24 -9.16 9.85
C ALA A 54 18.96 -8.87 8.54
N TRP A 55 18.29 -8.11 7.67
CA TRP A 55 18.78 -7.69 6.37
C TRP A 55 18.48 -6.21 6.15
N LEU A 56 19.45 -5.48 5.60
CA LEU A 56 19.21 -4.17 4.97
C LEU A 56 18.81 -4.45 3.52
N ARG A 57 17.60 -4.07 3.15
CA ARG A 57 17.05 -4.30 1.81
C ARG A 57 17.65 -3.33 0.80
N ALA A 58 18.29 -3.86 -0.24
CA ALA A 58 18.98 -3.04 -1.24
C ALA A 58 18.03 -2.41 -2.27
N GLU A 59 16.98 -3.14 -2.67
CA GLU A 59 16.05 -2.75 -3.75
C GLU A 59 14.66 -2.30 -3.23
N GLY A 60 14.53 -2.03 -1.94
CA GLY A 60 13.30 -1.53 -1.32
C GLY A 60 12.63 -2.51 -0.37
N TYR A 61 11.47 -3.07 -0.75
CA TYR A 61 10.60 -3.82 0.17
C TYR A 61 10.67 -5.35 0.06
N LEU A 62 11.32 -5.85 -1.00
CA LEU A 62 11.44 -7.28 -1.25
C LEU A 62 12.87 -7.76 -0.99
N PRO A 63 13.05 -9.04 -0.65
CA PRO A 63 14.38 -9.65 -0.58
C PRO A 63 15.10 -9.60 -1.94
N GLY A 64 16.35 -9.16 -1.92
CA GLY A 64 17.22 -9.06 -3.10
C GLY A 64 18.56 -9.78 -2.91
N PRO A 65 19.27 -10.10 -4.00
CA PRO A 65 20.60 -10.71 -3.94
C PRO A 65 21.66 -9.80 -3.29
N ASP A 66 21.44 -8.49 -3.34
CA ASP A 66 22.36 -7.47 -2.83
C ASP A 66 22.05 -7.04 -1.38
N ASP A 67 21.10 -7.72 -0.72
CA ASP A 67 20.74 -7.43 0.66
C ASP A 67 21.91 -7.70 1.64
N ILE A 68 22.11 -6.76 2.56
CA ILE A 68 23.22 -6.82 3.51
C ILE A 68 22.74 -7.45 4.81
N ALA A 69 23.25 -8.64 5.15
CA ALA A 69 22.96 -9.28 6.44
C ALA A 69 23.58 -8.50 7.61
N VAL A 70 22.80 -8.23 8.65
CA VAL A 70 23.22 -7.47 9.84
C VAL A 70 23.31 -8.38 11.07
N ALA A 71 24.35 -8.20 11.89
CA ALA A 71 24.52 -8.99 13.09
C ALA A 71 23.49 -8.62 14.18
N PRO A 72 22.89 -9.60 14.90
CA PRO A 72 21.93 -9.32 15.97
C PRO A 72 22.45 -8.44 17.12
N GLY A 73 23.78 -8.38 17.32
CA GLY A 73 24.40 -7.48 18.28
C GLY A 73 24.11 -6.01 17.97
N GLN A 74 24.17 -5.63 16.69
CA GLN A 74 23.98 -4.25 16.25
C GLN A 74 22.53 -3.79 16.33
N LEU A 75 21.59 -4.72 16.14
CA LEU A 75 20.17 -4.45 16.36
C LEU A 75 19.92 -4.00 17.79
N ARG A 76 20.53 -4.69 18.76
CA ARG A 76 20.40 -4.38 20.18
C ARG A 76 21.10 -3.09 20.57
N GLU A 77 22.30 -2.86 20.05
CA GLU A 77 23.09 -1.65 20.30
C GLU A 77 22.35 -0.38 19.92
N HIS A 78 21.73 -0.36 18.74
CA HIS A 78 21.03 0.80 18.20
C HIS A 78 19.50 0.76 18.38
N GLY A 79 18.96 -0.22 19.10
CA GLY A 79 17.52 -0.38 19.31
C GLY A 79 16.73 -0.51 18.00
N LEU A 80 17.30 -1.17 17.00
CA LEU A 80 16.73 -1.30 15.66
C LEU A 80 15.56 -2.29 15.65
N ARG A 81 14.53 -1.96 14.89
CA ARG A 81 13.30 -2.74 14.72
C ARG A 81 12.96 -2.87 13.24
N ARG A 82 12.26 -3.94 12.87
CA ARG A 82 11.76 -4.17 11.51
C ARG A 82 11.06 -2.91 10.98
N GLY A 83 11.31 -2.54 9.73
CA GLY A 83 10.79 -1.32 9.10
C GLY A 83 11.57 -0.04 9.40
N ASP A 84 12.62 -0.07 10.22
CA ASP A 84 13.49 1.10 10.39
C ASP A 84 14.20 1.42 9.08
N HIS A 85 14.18 2.70 8.71
CA HIS A 85 14.98 3.22 7.60
C HIS A 85 16.33 3.67 8.13
N ILE A 86 17.40 3.08 7.61
CA ILE A 86 18.74 3.27 8.13
C ILE A 86 19.58 3.93 7.06
N THR A 87 20.30 4.99 7.46
CA THR A 87 21.39 5.53 6.64
C THR A 87 22.72 5.35 7.37
N GLY A 88 23.82 5.19 6.63
CA GLY A 88 25.14 5.02 7.23
C GLY A 88 26.12 4.30 6.32
N VAL A 89 27.02 3.52 6.92
CA VAL A 89 28.03 2.73 6.19
C VAL A 89 28.03 1.30 6.72
N ALA A 90 27.93 0.32 5.83
CA ALA A 90 28.09 -1.09 6.14
C ALA A 90 29.47 -1.58 5.67
N ARG A 91 30.26 -2.13 6.59
CA ARG A 91 31.48 -2.87 6.28
C ARG A 91 31.13 -4.33 6.03
N VAL A 92 31.12 -4.73 4.77
CA VAL A 92 30.81 -6.09 4.35
C VAL A 92 32.09 -6.94 4.42
N PRO A 93 32.17 -7.94 5.32
CA PRO A 93 33.34 -8.80 5.40
C PRO A 93 33.42 -9.71 4.16
N GLY A 94 34.64 -10.17 3.84
CA GLY A 94 34.78 -11.26 2.88
C GLY A 94 34.11 -12.54 3.39
N GLY A 95 33.29 -13.18 2.54
CA GLY A 95 32.57 -14.43 2.86
C GLY A 95 31.12 -14.21 3.32
N ARG A 96 30.53 -15.21 4.00
CA ARG A 96 29.11 -15.21 4.43
C ARG A 96 28.85 -14.61 5.82
N ARG A 97 29.74 -13.75 6.32
CA ARG A 97 29.58 -13.15 7.66
C ARG A 97 28.66 -11.91 7.58
N PRO A 98 27.87 -11.61 8.61
CA PRO A 98 27.10 -10.37 8.66
C PRO A 98 28.02 -9.14 8.62
N ALA A 99 27.54 -8.07 8.00
CA ALA A 99 28.22 -6.78 7.97
C ALA A 99 28.25 -6.11 9.34
N THR A 100 29.23 -5.24 9.53
CA THR A 100 29.23 -4.27 10.63
C THR A 100 28.69 -2.95 10.12
N LEU A 101 27.61 -2.48 10.72
CA LEU A 101 26.91 -1.24 10.43
C LEU A 101 27.40 -0.08 11.31
N GLU A 102 27.79 1.02 10.69
CA GLU A 102 27.95 2.33 11.33
C GLU A 102 26.73 3.18 10.97
N VAL A 103 25.85 3.40 11.95
CA VAL A 103 24.56 4.07 11.73
C VAL A 103 24.72 5.59 11.80
N ALA A 104 24.33 6.29 10.73
CA ALA A 104 24.27 7.74 10.69
C ALA A 104 22.90 8.27 11.15
N THR A 105 21.80 7.72 10.62
CA THR A 105 20.44 8.06 11.07
C THR A 105 19.52 6.85 11.09
N ILE A 106 18.50 6.91 11.95
CA ILE A 106 17.40 5.95 12.01
C ILE A 106 16.11 6.72 11.81
N ASN A 107 15.37 6.40 10.74
CA ASN A 107 14.14 7.10 10.33
C ASN A 107 14.35 8.62 10.13
N GLY A 108 15.57 9.04 9.79
CA GLY A 108 15.96 10.45 9.62
C GLY A 108 16.33 11.16 10.93
N GLU A 109 16.33 10.46 12.07
CA GLU A 109 16.72 11.00 13.37
C GLU A 109 18.11 10.50 13.79
N ASP A 110 18.73 11.24 14.71
CA ASP A 110 19.97 10.80 15.37
C ASP A 110 19.73 9.47 16.11
N PRO A 111 20.64 8.48 15.98
CA PRO A 111 20.46 7.17 16.59
C PRO A 111 20.20 7.19 18.10
N LYS A 112 20.79 8.16 18.84
CA LYS A 112 20.60 8.28 20.30
C LYS A 112 19.20 8.76 20.65
N GLN A 113 18.56 9.55 19.78
CA GLN A 113 17.18 9.98 19.94
C GLN A 113 16.23 8.86 19.53
N ALA A 114 16.48 8.23 18.38
CA ALA A 114 15.65 7.16 17.86
C ALA A 114 15.50 5.97 18.81
N VAL A 115 16.53 5.64 19.60
CA VAL A 115 16.46 4.58 20.64
C VAL A 115 15.39 4.85 21.70
N ARG A 116 15.06 6.13 21.96
CA ARG A 116 14.08 6.54 22.98
C ARG A 116 12.63 6.53 22.47
N ARG A 117 12.43 6.31 21.17
CA ARG A 117 11.09 6.33 20.57
C ARG A 117 10.23 5.20 21.18
N PRO A 118 8.95 5.45 21.44
CA PRO A 118 8.06 4.47 22.06
C PRO A 118 7.85 3.23 21.17
N ASP A 119 7.26 2.19 21.75
CA ASP A 119 6.77 1.05 20.98
C ASP A 119 5.34 1.33 20.51
N PHE A 120 5.08 1.14 19.22
CA PHE A 120 3.79 1.41 18.58
C PHE A 120 2.60 0.79 19.32
N TYR A 121 2.74 -0.44 19.85
CA TYR A 121 1.64 -1.12 20.53
C TYR A 121 1.48 -0.71 22.00
N LYS A 122 2.43 0.04 22.57
CA LYS A 122 2.32 0.64 23.90
C LYS A 122 1.69 2.03 23.89
N LEU A 123 1.53 2.63 22.71
CA LEU A 123 0.91 3.94 22.56
C LEU A 123 -0.60 3.88 22.76
N THR A 124 -1.16 4.87 23.45
CA THR A 124 -2.60 4.99 23.70
C THR A 124 -3.34 5.28 22.39
N ALA A 125 -4.23 4.37 21.99
CA ALA A 125 -5.03 4.50 20.78
C ALA A 125 -6.32 5.30 21.05
N LEU A 126 -6.59 6.29 20.20
CA LEU A 126 -7.81 7.10 20.22
C LEU A 126 -8.63 6.91 18.94
N TYR A 127 -9.89 7.37 18.98
CA TYR A 127 -10.64 7.62 17.76
C TYR A 127 -9.98 8.75 16.95
N PRO A 128 -10.16 8.77 15.62
CA PRO A 128 -9.76 9.92 14.80
C PRO A 128 -10.45 11.20 15.27
N GLN A 129 -9.68 12.27 15.44
CA GLN A 129 -10.16 13.58 15.93
C GLN A 129 -9.83 14.72 14.95
N GLU A 130 -8.87 14.51 14.06
CA GLU A 130 -8.49 15.46 13.03
C GLU A 130 -8.90 14.91 11.67
N ARG A 131 -9.59 15.73 10.88
CA ARG A 131 -10.13 15.34 9.58
C ARG A 131 -9.06 15.45 8.49
N LEU A 132 -8.88 14.38 7.72
CA LEU A 132 -8.19 14.38 6.43
C LEU A 132 -9.16 14.91 5.36
N ARG A 133 -9.19 16.23 5.16
CA ARG A 133 -10.06 16.86 4.16
C ARG A 133 -9.61 16.47 2.75
N LEU A 134 -10.54 16.00 1.92
CA LEU A 134 -10.24 15.53 0.57
C LEU A 134 -10.66 16.50 -0.53
N GLU A 135 -11.65 17.36 -0.28
CA GLU A 135 -12.07 18.40 -1.20
C GLU A 135 -10.88 19.27 -1.61
N THR A 136 -10.67 19.43 -2.92
CA THR A 136 -9.60 20.26 -3.50
C THR A 136 -10.23 21.27 -4.46
N GLU A 137 -10.25 20.95 -5.76
CA GLU A 137 -10.81 21.83 -6.78
C GLU A 137 -12.30 21.55 -7.01
N PRO A 138 -13.11 22.58 -7.35
CA PRO A 138 -14.57 22.44 -7.45
C PRO A 138 -15.04 21.34 -8.41
N HIS A 139 -14.25 21.09 -9.46
CA HIS A 139 -14.54 20.14 -10.53
C HIS A 139 -14.17 18.68 -10.17
N ILE A 140 -13.38 18.46 -9.11
CA ILE A 140 -13.01 17.14 -8.62
C ILE A 140 -14.13 16.62 -7.72
N LEU A 141 -15.21 16.16 -8.34
CA LEU A 141 -16.42 15.75 -7.64
C LEU A 141 -16.20 14.50 -6.76
N THR A 142 -15.26 13.63 -7.10
CA THR A 142 -14.95 12.41 -6.33
C THR A 142 -14.66 12.71 -4.88
N THR A 143 -13.72 13.61 -4.61
CA THR A 143 -13.29 13.94 -3.25
C THR A 143 -14.34 14.73 -2.50
N ARG A 144 -15.05 15.63 -3.20
CA ARG A 144 -16.18 16.36 -2.65
C ARG A 144 -17.31 15.45 -2.18
N VAL A 145 -17.67 14.44 -2.98
CA VAL A 145 -18.69 13.45 -2.59
C VAL A 145 -18.22 12.65 -1.38
N ILE A 146 -16.96 12.16 -1.38
CA ILE A 146 -16.42 11.41 -0.24
C ILE A 146 -16.50 12.25 1.04
N ASP A 147 -16.08 13.50 1.01
CA ASP A 147 -16.11 14.40 2.16
C ASP A 147 -17.52 14.65 2.73
N LEU A 148 -18.57 14.50 1.91
CA LEU A 148 -19.97 14.68 2.34
C LEU A 148 -20.61 13.40 2.87
N VAL A 149 -20.18 12.22 2.39
CA VAL A 149 -20.82 10.94 2.73
C VAL A 149 -20.00 10.10 3.70
N MET A 150 -18.69 10.28 3.74
CA MET A 150 -17.75 9.50 4.53
C MET A 150 -16.51 10.35 4.88
N PRO A 151 -16.62 11.29 5.84
CA PRO A 151 -15.45 12.02 6.34
C PRO A 151 -14.37 11.05 6.84
N ILE A 152 -13.12 11.30 6.50
CA ILE A 152 -11.98 10.46 6.89
C ILE A 152 -11.13 11.25 7.89
N GLY A 153 -10.73 10.59 8.98
CA GLY A 153 -9.82 11.19 9.95
C GLY A 153 -8.41 10.60 9.95
N LYS A 154 -7.47 11.32 10.55
CA LYS A 154 -6.14 10.83 10.90
C LYS A 154 -6.27 9.68 11.90
N GLY A 155 -5.84 8.49 11.50
CA GLY A 155 -6.02 7.25 12.25
C GLY A 155 -7.19 6.37 11.80
N GLN A 156 -7.88 6.71 10.70
CA GLN A 156 -9.04 5.95 10.22
C GLN A 156 -8.67 4.54 9.73
N ARG A 157 -9.56 3.57 9.97
CA ARG A 157 -9.54 2.24 9.37
C ARG A 157 -10.68 2.12 8.36
N ALA A 158 -10.43 2.48 7.12
CA ALA A 158 -11.46 2.54 6.08
C ALA A 158 -11.37 1.39 5.08
N LEU A 159 -12.54 0.93 4.64
CA LEU A 159 -12.67 0.01 3.51
C LEU A 159 -13.32 0.72 2.33
N ILE A 160 -12.69 0.64 1.16
CA ILE A 160 -13.28 1.04 -0.12
C ILE A 160 -13.82 -0.22 -0.77
N VAL A 161 -15.10 -0.48 -0.54
CA VAL A 161 -15.80 -1.66 -1.00
C VAL A 161 -16.16 -1.48 -2.47
N SER A 162 -15.51 -2.22 -3.35
CA SER A 162 -15.63 -2.02 -4.80
C SER A 162 -15.88 -3.33 -5.53
N PRO A 163 -16.96 -3.42 -6.30
CA PRO A 163 -17.05 -4.39 -7.39
C PRO A 163 -15.94 -4.16 -8.43
N PRO A 164 -15.59 -5.19 -9.23
CA PRO A 164 -14.75 -5.00 -10.40
C PRO A 164 -15.33 -3.93 -11.34
N LYS A 165 -14.46 -3.09 -11.92
CA LYS A 165 -14.81 -2.03 -12.88
C LYS A 165 -15.70 -0.89 -12.34
N ALA A 166 -15.87 -0.76 -11.02
CA ALA A 166 -16.65 0.32 -10.42
C ALA A 166 -15.89 1.66 -10.23
N GLY A 167 -14.64 1.75 -10.71
CA GLY A 167 -13.83 2.98 -10.60
C GLY A 167 -12.92 3.05 -9.36
N LYS A 168 -12.59 1.90 -8.74
CA LYS A 168 -11.64 1.76 -7.62
C LYS A 168 -10.39 2.62 -7.77
N THR A 169 -9.68 2.47 -8.90
CA THR A 169 -8.40 3.16 -9.14
C THR A 169 -8.57 4.68 -9.21
N MET A 170 -9.64 5.17 -9.85
CA MET A 170 -9.95 6.59 -9.92
C MET A 170 -10.20 7.18 -8.52
N VAL A 171 -10.89 6.44 -7.66
CA VAL A 171 -11.16 6.84 -6.28
C VAL A 171 -9.88 6.89 -5.46
N LEU A 172 -9.03 5.85 -5.54
CA LEU A 172 -7.74 5.80 -4.84
C LEU A 172 -6.81 6.94 -5.26
N GLN A 173 -6.68 7.19 -6.57
CA GLN A 173 -5.87 8.29 -7.08
C GLN A 173 -6.39 9.66 -6.63
N ALA A 174 -7.72 9.85 -6.66
CA ALA A 174 -8.33 11.09 -6.18
C ALA A 174 -8.07 11.32 -4.68
N MET A 175 -8.17 10.27 -3.85
CA MET A 175 -7.82 10.33 -2.43
C MET A 175 -6.33 10.65 -2.23
N ALA A 176 -5.44 9.95 -2.92
CA ALA A 176 -3.99 10.14 -2.82
C ALA A 176 -3.56 11.59 -3.16
N ASN A 177 -4.08 12.11 -4.27
CA ASN A 177 -3.79 13.47 -4.72
C ASN A 177 -4.38 14.52 -3.79
N ALA A 178 -5.57 14.27 -3.24
CA ALA A 178 -6.16 15.15 -2.25
C ALA A 178 -5.39 15.16 -0.92
N ILE A 179 -4.96 14.00 -0.43
CA ILE A 179 -4.16 13.89 0.80
C ILE A 179 -2.86 14.68 0.64
N THR A 180 -2.15 14.48 -0.47
CA THR A 180 -0.86 15.17 -0.71
C THR A 180 -1.02 16.67 -0.97
N HIS A 181 -2.17 17.11 -1.47
CA HIS A 181 -2.49 18.53 -1.64
C HIS A 181 -2.88 19.22 -0.34
N ASN A 182 -3.82 18.63 0.42
CA ASN A 182 -4.43 19.24 1.59
C ASN A 182 -3.68 18.95 2.90
N ASN A 183 -2.96 17.83 2.96
CA ASN A 183 -2.27 17.33 4.15
C ASN A 183 -0.83 16.93 3.78
N PRO A 184 -0.01 17.86 3.26
CA PRO A 184 1.36 17.57 2.79
C PRO A 184 2.30 17.09 3.92
N GLU A 185 1.92 17.28 5.18
CA GLU A 185 2.62 16.74 6.35
C GLU A 185 2.43 15.23 6.52
N CYS A 186 1.37 14.65 5.95
CA CYS A 186 1.14 13.20 5.98
C CYS A 186 2.14 12.47 5.09
N HIS A 187 2.76 11.43 5.62
CA HIS A 187 3.56 10.49 4.82
C HIS A 187 2.62 9.52 4.09
N LEU A 188 2.42 9.73 2.79
CA LEU A 188 1.56 8.89 1.95
C LEU A 188 2.34 7.67 1.42
N MET A 189 1.85 6.48 1.76
CA MET A 189 2.31 5.19 1.23
C MET A 189 1.19 4.55 0.41
N VAL A 190 1.51 4.07 -0.80
CA VAL A 190 0.58 3.33 -1.65
C VAL A 190 1.10 1.91 -1.82
N VAL A 191 0.41 0.95 -1.22
CA VAL A 191 0.80 -0.47 -1.21
C VAL A 191 -0.07 -1.23 -2.20
N LEU A 192 0.54 -1.70 -3.28
CA LEU A 192 -0.12 -2.44 -4.36
C LEU A 192 0.31 -3.91 -4.31
N VAL A 193 -0.64 -4.82 -4.14
CA VAL A 193 -0.37 -6.27 -4.05
C VAL A 193 -1.18 -7.02 -5.08
N ASP A 194 -0.51 -7.91 -5.82
CA ASP A 194 -1.15 -8.75 -6.84
C ASP A 194 -1.91 -7.92 -7.90
N GLU A 195 -1.38 -6.74 -8.22
CA GLU A 195 -1.95 -5.84 -9.23
C GLU A 195 -1.15 -5.89 -10.54
N ARG A 196 -1.74 -5.34 -11.61
CA ARG A 196 -1.12 -5.35 -12.94
C ARG A 196 0.03 -4.35 -13.05
N PRO A 197 1.13 -4.68 -13.76
CA PRO A 197 2.27 -3.77 -13.93
C PRO A 197 1.91 -2.40 -14.50
N GLU A 198 0.96 -2.34 -15.44
CA GLU A 198 0.48 -1.08 -16.01
C GLU A 198 -0.26 -0.20 -15.00
N GLU A 199 -1.01 -0.81 -14.08
CA GLU A 199 -1.72 -0.08 -13.00
C GLU A 199 -0.74 0.41 -11.93
N VAL A 200 0.32 -0.36 -11.64
CA VAL A 200 1.43 0.07 -10.78
C VAL A 200 2.14 1.28 -11.38
N THR A 201 2.46 1.22 -12.67
CA THR A 201 3.13 2.32 -13.38
C THR A 201 2.27 3.59 -13.40
N ASP A 202 0.96 3.43 -13.62
CA ASP A 202 0.00 4.55 -13.60
C ASP A 202 -0.05 5.22 -12.22
N MET A 203 -0.08 4.42 -11.15
CA MET A 203 -0.04 4.94 -9.77
C MET A 203 1.26 5.68 -9.46
N GLN A 204 2.42 5.12 -9.86
CA GLN A 204 3.73 5.75 -9.67
C GLN A 204 3.86 7.11 -10.36
N ARG A 205 3.20 7.29 -11.50
CA ARG A 205 3.24 8.55 -12.26
C ARG A 205 2.20 9.56 -11.77
N SER A 206 1.08 9.09 -11.23
CA SER A 206 -0.08 9.91 -10.90
C SER A 206 -0.10 10.37 -9.45
N VAL A 207 0.60 9.69 -8.53
CA VAL A 207 0.56 9.97 -7.10
C VAL A 207 1.92 10.41 -6.58
N LYS A 208 1.93 11.51 -5.82
CA LYS A 208 3.10 12.02 -5.10
C LYS A 208 3.23 11.34 -3.74
N GLY A 209 3.76 10.13 -3.70
CA GLY A 209 3.95 9.39 -2.46
C GLY A 209 4.90 8.21 -2.64
N GLU A 210 5.11 7.49 -1.56
CA GLU A 210 5.90 6.26 -1.58
C GLU A 210 5.05 5.13 -2.17
N VAL A 211 5.29 4.75 -3.43
CA VAL A 211 4.57 3.65 -4.10
C VAL A 211 5.35 2.35 -3.96
N ILE A 212 4.74 1.38 -3.28
CA ILE A 212 5.31 0.10 -2.88
C ILE A 212 4.49 -0.99 -3.55
N ALA A 213 5.10 -1.80 -4.42
CA ALA A 213 4.33 -2.73 -5.24
C ALA A 213 4.99 -4.10 -5.41
N ALA A 214 4.17 -5.14 -5.38
CA ALA A 214 4.49 -6.45 -5.95
C ALA A 214 3.36 -6.86 -6.90
N THR A 215 3.71 -7.01 -8.17
CA THR A 215 2.79 -7.32 -9.28
C THR A 215 2.38 -8.80 -9.26
N PHE A 216 1.28 -9.15 -9.93
CA PHE A 216 0.68 -10.49 -9.90
C PHE A 216 1.59 -11.64 -10.39
N ASP A 217 2.68 -11.33 -11.10
CA ASP A 217 3.67 -12.31 -11.59
C ASP A 217 4.64 -12.76 -10.48
N ARG A 218 4.63 -12.09 -9.33
CA ARG A 218 5.40 -12.45 -8.14
C ARG A 218 4.69 -13.57 -7.34
N PRO A 219 5.43 -14.41 -6.60
CA PRO A 219 4.83 -15.43 -5.76
C PRO A 219 4.06 -14.80 -4.58
N PRO A 220 3.01 -15.46 -4.04
CA PRO A 220 2.24 -14.95 -2.90
C PRO A 220 3.07 -14.58 -1.67
N THR A 221 4.20 -15.26 -1.45
CA THR A 221 5.13 -14.96 -0.35
C THR A 221 5.75 -13.57 -0.46
N ASP A 222 5.99 -13.09 -1.68
CA ASP A 222 6.52 -11.75 -1.92
C ASP A 222 5.46 -10.70 -1.58
N HIS A 223 4.19 -10.96 -1.95
CA HIS A 223 3.07 -10.08 -1.59
C HIS A 223 2.93 -9.93 -0.07
N THR A 224 3.03 -11.04 0.67
CA THR A 224 2.96 -11.01 2.14
C THR A 224 4.18 -10.33 2.75
N ALA A 225 5.39 -10.61 2.27
CA ALA A 225 6.62 -10.01 2.79
C ALA A 225 6.64 -8.49 2.59
N LEU A 226 6.25 -8.03 1.40
CA LEU A 226 6.16 -6.60 1.07
C LEU A 226 5.14 -5.89 1.96
N ALA A 227 3.94 -6.44 2.15
CA ALA A 227 2.92 -5.84 3.00
C ALA A 227 3.37 -5.78 4.47
N GLU A 228 4.03 -6.82 4.98
CA GLU A 228 4.55 -6.83 6.35
C GLU A 228 5.64 -5.78 6.58
N LEU A 229 6.59 -5.65 5.66
CA LEU A 229 7.63 -4.64 5.80
C LEU A 229 7.05 -3.22 5.64
N ALA A 230 6.10 -3.02 4.73
CA ALA A 230 5.39 -1.75 4.55
C ALA A 230 4.65 -1.29 5.80
N ILE A 231 3.92 -2.20 6.47
CA ILE A 231 3.19 -1.82 7.69
C ILE A 231 4.14 -1.58 8.87
N GLU A 232 5.25 -2.32 8.97
CA GLU A 232 6.26 -2.04 10.00
C GLU A 232 6.93 -0.69 9.76
N ARG A 233 7.24 -0.35 8.50
CA ARG A 233 7.75 0.99 8.13
C ARG A 233 6.79 2.10 8.55
N ALA A 234 5.50 1.94 8.27
CA ALA A 234 4.48 2.89 8.68
C ALA A 234 4.45 3.07 10.22
N LYS A 235 4.54 1.98 11.00
CA LYS A 235 4.60 2.05 12.47
C LYS A 235 5.83 2.80 12.96
N ARG A 236 7.01 2.58 12.37
CA ARG A 236 8.25 3.29 12.77
C ARG A 236 8.13 4.80 12.55
N LEU A 237 7.47 5.22 11.48
CA LEU A 237 7.19 6.64 11.21
C LEU A 237 6.21 7.24 12.23
N VAL A 238 5.18 6.49 12.64
CA VAL A 238 4.23 6.94 13.67
C VAL A 238 4.87 7.02 15.05
N GLU A 239 5.77 6.10 15.38
CA GLU A 239 6.58 6.17 16.61
C GLU A 239 7.45 7.42 16.68
N ALA A 240 7.83 7.99 15.52
CA ALA A 240 8.51 9.27 15.37
C ALA A 240 7.55 10.48 15.33
N GLY A 241 6.27 10.28 15.65
CA GLY A 241 5.27 11.34 15.73
C GLY A 241 4.67 11.78 14.39
N ARG A 242 4.89 11.02 13.30
CA ARG A 242 4.35 11.39 11.98
C ARG A 242 2.95 10.86 11.74
N ASP A 243 2.15 11.60 11.00
CA ASP A 243 0.92 11.10 10.39
C ASP A 243 1.25 10.31 9.13
N VAL A 244 0.80 9.06 9.08
CA VAL A 244 1.04 8.15 7.96
C VAL A 244 -0.29 7.71 7.38
N VAL A 245 -0.43 7.79 6.06
CA VAL A 245 -1.60 7.28 5.33
C VAL A 245 -1.16 6.16 4.40
N VAL A 246 -1.71 4.97 4.60
CA VAL A 246 -1.47 3.80 3.76
C VAL A 246 -2.71 3.56 2.90
N LEU A 247 -2.56 3.69 1.58
CA LEU A 247 -3.55 3.25 0.60
C LEU A 247 -3.20 1.83 0.17
N LEU A 248 -4.02 0.84 0.57
CA LEU A 248 -3.78 -0.56 0.24
C LEU A 248 -4.71 -1.01 -0.88
N ASP A 249 -4.13 -1.52 -1.96
CA ASP A 249 -4.85 -2.12 -3.09
C ASP A 249 -4.35 -3.54 -3.37
N SER A 250 -5.01 -4.60 -2.89
CA SER A 250 -6.23 -4.61 -2.06
C SER A 250 -6.10 -5.53 -0.85
N ILE A 251 -6.89 -5.28 0.19
CA ILE A 251 -6.93 -6.18 1.36
C ILE A 251 -7.46 -7.57 0.98
N THR A 252 -8.32 -7.65 -0.03
CA THR A 252 -8.84 -8.93 -0.54
C THR A 252 -7.73 -9.77 -1.19
N ARG A 253 -6.93 -9.15 -2.07
CA ARG A 253 -5.77 -9.82 -2.69
C ARG A 253 -4.68 -10.17 -1.69
N LEU A 254 -4.48 -9.32 -0.67
CA LEU A 254 -3.58 -9.64 0.43
C LEU A 254 -4.07 -10.88 1.21
N GLY A 255 -5.37 -10.94 1.53
CA GLY A 255 -5.98 -12.10 2.17
C GLY A 255 -5.83 -13.39 1.36
N ARG A 256 -6.01 -13.31 0.03
CA ARG A 256 -5.73 -14.44 -0.88
C ARG A 256 -4.28 -14.86 -0.85
N SER A 257 -3.34 -13.90 -0.84
CA SER A 257 -1.91 -14.18 -0.82
C SER A 257 -1.49 -14.91 0.47
N TYR A 258 -1.98 -14.46 1.63
CA TYR A 258 -1.77 -15.18 2.90
C TYR A 258 -2.40 -16.57 2.90
N ASN A 259 -3.58 -16.74 2.29
CA ASN A 259 -4.21 -18.05 2.17
C ASN A 259 -3.39 -19.02 1.32
N LEU A 260 -2.83 -18.54 0.21
CA LEU A 260 -1.97 -19.34 -0.67
C LEU A 260 -0.60 -19.62 -0.07
N ALA A 261 -0.07 -18.71 0.74
CA ALA A 261 1.21 -18.87 1.45
C ALA A 261 1.09 -19.71 2.73
N ALA A 262 -0.13 -19.95 3.24
CA ALA A 262 -0.35 -20.70 4.45
C ALA A 262 0.13 -22.16 4.29
N PRO A 263 0.89 -22.71 5.26
CA PRO A 263 1.23 -24.12 5.26
C PRO A 263 -0.05 -24.90 5.54
N GLY A 264 -0.70 -25.46 4.51
CA GLY A 264 -2.05 -26.04 4.50
C GLY A 264 -2.35 -27.18 5.48
N ARG A 265 -2.13 -26.93 6.77
CA ARG A 265 -2.30 -27.82 7.93
C ARG A 265 -3.41 -27.30 8.86
N GLY A 266 -3.99 -26.13 8.58
CA GLY A 266 -5.08 -25.55 9.35
C GLY A 266 -6.45 -26.14 8.99
N ARG A 267 -7.47 -25.77 9.75
CA ARG A 267 -8.86 -26.09 9.42
C ARG A 267 -9.31 -25.19 8.27
N THR A 268 -9.92 -25.77 7.24
CA THR A 268 -10.51 -25.00 6.13
C THR A 268 -11.88 -24.45 6.56
N LEU A 269 -12.03 -23.14 6.47
CA LEU A 269 -13.27 -22.39 6.64
C LEU A 269 -14.08 -22.36 5.33
N SER A 270 -15.30 -21.85 5.41
CA SER A 270 -16.15 -21.56 4.25
C SER A 270 -15.37 -20.76 3.19
N GLY A 271 -15.56 -21.12 1.91
CA GLY A 271 -14.85 -20.48 0.80
C GLY A 271 -13.42 -20.98 0.57
N GLY A 272 -12.96 -22.03 1.27
CA GLY A 272 -11.64 -22.64 1.03
C GLY A 272 -10.50 -21.89 1.72
N LEU A 273 -10.80 -21.13 2.77
CA LEU A 273 -9.83 -20.33 3.52
C LEU A 273 -9.21 -21.13 4.64
N ASP A 274 -7.89 -21.07 4.82
CA ASP A 274 -7.24 -21.55 6.03
C ASP A 274 -7.66 -20.67 7.22
N SER A 275 -8.02 -21.29 8.34
CA SER A 275 -8.42 -20.62 9.58
C SER A 275 -7.44 -19.57 10.10
N THR A 276 -6.15 -19.67 9.75
CA THR A 276 -5.08 -18.77 10.20
C THR A 276 -4.74 -17.68 9.17
N ALA A 277 -5.14 -17.86 7.91
CA ALA A 277 -4.74 -16.99 6.80
C ALA A 277 -5.19 -15.53 6.96
N LEU A 278 -6.32 -15.29 7.61
CA LEU A 278 -6.86 -13.94 7.77
C LEU A 278 -6.30 -13.20 8.99
N TYR A 279 -5.55 -13.87 9.87
CA TYR A 279 -5.01 -13.24 11.07
C TYR A 279 -4.01 -12.11 10.75
N PRO A 280 -2.99 -12.30 9.88
CA PRO A 280 -2.04 -11.23 9.57
C PRO A 280 -2.69 -10.03 8.85
N PRO A 281 -3.53 -10.20 7.80
CA PRO A 281 -4.26 -9.07 7.20
C PRO A 281 -5.17 -8.32 8.17
N LYS A 282 -5.83 -9.02 9.11
CA LYS A 282 -6.63 -8.36 10.16
C LYS A 282 -5.75 -7.50 11.05
N ARG A 283 -4.55 -7.98 11.41
CA ARG A 283 -3.57 -7.19 12.16
C ARG A 283 -3.03 -6.02 11.36
N PHE A 284 -2.86 -6.17 10.05
CA PHE A 284 -2.48 -5.07 9.16
C PHE A 284 -3.53 -3.96 9.23
N LEU A 285 -4.80 -4.26 8.93
CA LEU A 285 -5.88 -3.28 8.96
C LEU A 285 -6.11 -2.71 10.37
N GLY A 286 -6.03 -3.56 11.40
CA GLY A 286 -6.16 -3.19 12.82
C GLY A 286 -4.97 -2.39 13.39
N ALA A 287 -3.90 -2.22 12.62
CA ALA A 287 -2.81 -1.33 13.00
C ALA A 287 -3.26 0.13 12.98
N ALA A 288 -4.14 0.53 12.06
CA ALA A 288 -4.57 1.91 11.93
C ALA A 288 -5.31 2.42 13.18
N ARG A 289 -4.85 3.57 13.67
CA ARG A 289 -5.28 4.22 14.92
C ARG A 289 -4.72 5.64 14.99
N ASN A 290 -5.43 6.51 15.69
CA ASN A 290 -4.90 7.78 16.14
C ASN A 290 -4.12 7.57 17.46
N ILE A 291 -3.01 8.28 17.67
CA ILE A 291 -2.21 8.17 18.89
C ILE A 291 -2.34 9.44 19.73
N GLU A 292 -2.60 9.27 21.03
CA GLU A 292 -2.59 10.37 21.98
C GLU A 292 -1.20 11.04 22.04
N ASN A 293 -1.14 12.36 21.81
CA ASN A 293 0.10 13.16 21.80
C ASN A 293 1.18 12.63 20.83
N GLY A 294 0.78 11.99 19.74
CA GLY A 294 1.69 11.44 18.73
C GLY A 294 1.17 11.64 17.31
N GLY A 295 1.70 10.86 16.37
CA GLY A 295 1.19 10.81 15.01
C GLY A 295 -0.02 9.89 14.88
N SER A 296 -0.39 9.56 13.65
CA SER A 296 -1.50 8.64 13.38
C SER A 296 -1.17 7.66 12.27
N LEU A 297 -1.76 6.46 12.33
CA LEU A 297 -1.72 5.51 11.23
C LEU A 297 -3.11 5.41 10.61
N THR A 298 -3.28 5.94 9.41
CA THR A 298 -4.50 5.82 8.61
C THR A 298 -4.32 4.71 7.60
N ILE A 299 -5.28 3.78 7.46
CA ILE A 299 -5.27 2.75 6.42
C ILE A 299 -6.59 2.83 5.66
N LEU A 300 -6.51 3.12 4.37
CA LEU A 300 -7.62 3.07 3.43
C LEU A 300 -7.38 1.90 2.49
N ALA A 301 -8.10 0.80 2.69
CA ALA A 301 -7.89 -0.42 1.93
C ALA A 301 -9.07 -0.72 1.00
N THR A 302 -8.80 -1.05 -0.26
CA THR A 302 -9.84 -1.53 -1.17
C THR A 302 -10.20 -2.97 -0.82
N ALA A 303 -11.49 -3.29 -0.87
CA ALA A 303 -12.02 -4.62 -0.69
C ALA A 303 -12.90 -4.98 -1.88
N LEU A 304 -12.60 -6.10 -2.54
CA LEU A 304 -13.36 -6.57 -3.69
C LEU A 304 -14.63 -7.29 -3.22
N VAL A 305 -15.75 -6.92 -3.81
CA VAL A 305 -17.06 -7.59 -3.61
C VAL A 305 -17.68 -7.94 -4.96
N ASP A 306 -18.75 -8.72 -4.96
CA ASP A 306 -19.47 -9.14 -6.16
C ASP A 306 -18.58 -9.79 -7.24
N THR A 307 -17.51 -10.47 -6.82
CA THR A 307 -16.57 -11.15 -7.72
C THR A 307 -17.06 -12.52 -8.17
N GLY A 308 -18.13 -13.04 -7.55
CA GLY A 308 -18.60 -14.41 -7.71
C GLY A 308 -17.79 -15.44 -6.91
N SER A 309 -16.76 -15.01 -6.16
CA SER A 309 -15.95 -15.89 -5.32
C SER A 309 -16.47 -15.91 -3.87
N ALA A 310 -16.90 -17.08 -3.39
CA ALA A 310 -17.28 -17.26 -1.99
C ALA A 310 -16.13 -16.91 -1.02
N MET A 311 -14.87 -17.13 -1.45
CA MET A 311 -13.69 -16.73 -0.69
C MET A 311 -13.66 -15.22 -0.45
N ASP A 312 -13.87 -14.40 -1.49
CA ASP A 312 -13.86 -12.94 -1.36
C ASP A 312 -14.97 -12.44 -0.47
N THR A 313 -16.16 -13.05 -0.55
CA THR A 313 -17.28 -12.72 0.35
C THR A 313 -16.89 -12.94 1.81
N VAL A 314 -16.29 -14.09 2.14
CA VAL A 314 -15.86 -14.40 3.51
C VAL A 314 -14.75 -13.44 3.94
N ILE A 315 -13.75 -13.19 3.09
CA ILE A 315 -12.68 -12.23 3.36
C ILE A 315 -13.26 -10.84 3.68
N PHE A 316 -14.21 -10.37 2.87
CA PHE A 316 -14.84 -9.06 3.06
C PHE A 316 -15.57 -8.96 4.40
N GLU A 317 -16.42 -9.93 4.73
CA GLU A 317 -17.18 -9.92 5.99
C GLU A 317 -16.26 -9.91 7.22
N GLU A 318 -15.13 -10.63 7.14
CA GLU A 318 -14.13 -10.65 8.20
C GLU A 318 -13.49 -9.28 8.43
N PHE A 319 -13.15 -8.55 7.36
CA PHE A 319 -12.55 -7.20 7.48
C PHE A 319 -13.55 -6.10 7.77
N LYS A 320 -14.80 -6.24 7.31
CA LYS A 320 -15.88 -5.29 7.61
C LYS A 320 -16.06 -5.09 9.12
N SER A 321 -15.90 -6.15 9.91
CA SER A 321 -15.95 -6.09 11.37
C SER A 321 -14.79 -5.29 12.00
N THR A 322 -13.67 -5.13 11.29
CA THR A 322 -12.44 -4.49 11.77
C THR A 322 -12.38 -3.00 11.42
N GLY A 323 -12.99 -2.61 10.29
CA GLY A 323 -13.07 -1.22 9.82
C GLY A 323 -14.03 -0.37 10.64
N ASN A 324 -13.82 0.95 10.60
CA ASN A 324 -14.71 1.94 11.20
C ASN A 324 -15.24 2.99 10.20
N ALA A 325 -14.91 2.85 8.91
CA ALA A 325 -15.52 3.59 7.82
C ALA A 325 -15.61 2.73 6.55
N GLU A 326 -16.64 2.94 5.74
CA GLU A 326 -16.90 2.19 4.50
C GLU A 326 -17.30 3.16 3.38
N LEU A 327 -16.54 3.15 2.26
CA LEU A 327 -16.95 3.77 1.00
C LEU A 327 -17.43 2.65 0.07
N LYS A 328 -18.69 2.66 -0.33
CA LYS A 328 -19.24 1.64 -1.23
C LYS A 328 -19.31 2.17 -2.65
N LEU A 329 -18.71 1.45 -3.58
CA LEU A 329 -18.89 1.67 -5.00
C LEU A 329 -19.96 0.72 -5.54
N ASP A 330 -20.79 1.22 -6.45
CA ASP A 330 -21.94 0.51 -7.00
C ASP A 330 -21.75 0.20 -8.49
N ARG A 331 -21.94 -1.07 -8.85
CA ARG A 331 -21.78 -1.55 -10.22
C ARG A 331 -22.81 -0.93 -11.18
N ALA A 332 -24.07 -0.77 -10.76
CA ALA A 332 -25.12 -0.24 -11.63
C ALA A 332 -24.90 1.25 -11.94
N LEU A 333 -24.35 2.01 -10.99
CA LEU A 333 -23.92 3.39 -11.22
C LEU A 333 -22.79 3.46 -12.27
N ALA A 334 -21.78 2.58 -12.15
CA ALA A 334 -20.67 2.51 -13.09
C ALA A 334 -21.10 2.06 -14.50
N GLU A 335 -21.97 1.06 -14.61
CA GLU A 335 -22.56 0.60 -15.88
C GLU A 335 -23.39 1.70 -16.55
N GLY A 336 -24.08 2.50 -15.74
CA GLY A 336 -24.77 3.71 -16.18
C GLY A 336 -23.87 4.90 -16.51
N ARG A 337 -22.53 4.73 -16.44
CA ARG A 337 -21.50 5.77 -16.64
C ARG A 337 -21.62 6.96 -15.69
N LEU A 338 -22.19 6.76 -14.51
CA LEU A 338 -22.30 7.79 -13.49
C LEU A 338 -21.11 7.68 -12.52
N PHE A 339 -20.15 8.61 -12.64
CA PHE A 339 -18.95 8.66 -11.81
C PHE A 339 -18.88 9.95 -10.98
N PRO A 340 -18.33 9.90 -9.75
CA PRO A 340 -17.84 8.72 -9.03
C PRO A 340 -18.97 7.75 -8.68
N ALA A 341 -18.80 6.44 -8.91
CA ALA A 341 -19.86 5.44 -8.73
C ALA A 341 -20.09 5.08 -7.25
N ILE A 342 -20.25 6.08 -6.39
CA ILE A 342 -20.38 5.94 -4.94
C ILE A 342 -21.85 5.76 -4.55
N ASP A 343 -22.15 4.73 -3.77
CA ASP A 343 -23.41 4.62 -3.03
C ASP A 343 -23.39 5.59 -1.85
N VAL A 344 -24.02 6.75 -2.06
CA VAL A 344 -24.11 7.84 -1.06
C VAL A 344 -24.84 7.44 0.22
N THR A 345 -25.74 6.44 0.15
CA THR A 345 -26.54 5.98 1.29
C THR A 345 -25.85 4.84 2.04
N GLY A 346 -25.17 3.96 1.30
CA GLY A 346 -24.45 2.81 1.83
C GLY A 346 -23.06 3.12 2.38
N SER A 347 -22.55 4.33 2.13
CA SER A 347 -21.23 4.80 2.60
C SER A 347 -21.33 5.61 3.89
N GLY A 348 -20.33 5.52 4.75
CA GLY A 348 -20.30 6.28 6.00
C GLY A 348 -19.10 5.99 6.90
N THR A 349 -18.92 6.87 7.88
CA THR A 349 -17.90 6.79 8.92
C THR A 349 -18.56 6.66 10.28
N ARG A 350 -18.05 5.78 11.15
CA ARG A 350 -18.48 5.71 12.55
C ARG A 350 -17.85 6.87 13.32
N HIS A 351 -18.60 7.48 14.23
CA HIS A 351 -18.15 8.63 15.02
C HIS A 351 -17.72 9.83 14.17
N ASP A 352 -18.45 10.12 13.08
CA ASP A 352 -18.15 11.26 12.21
C ASP A 352 -18.39 12.60 12.92
N GLU A 353 -19.16 12.65 14.00
CA GLU A 353 -19.30 13.81 14.88
C GLU A 353 -17.98 14.29 15.50
N ALA A 354 -16.96 13.44 15.58
CA ALA A 354 -15.62 13.81 16.04
C ALA A 354 -14.80 14.51 14.95
N LEU A 355 -15.21 14.42 13.68
CA LEU A 355 -14.45 14.90 12.52
C LEU A 355 -15.06 16.15 11.87
N VAL A 356 -16.34 16.42 12.14
CA VAL A 356 -17.06 17.55 11.54
C VAL A 356 -17.72 18.41 12.61
N GLY A 357 -17.78 19.72 12.34
CA GLY A 357 -18.43 20.66 13.26
C GLY A 357 -19.94 20.40 13.36
N PRO A 358 -20.59 20.78 14.47
CA PRO A 358 -22.00 20.44 14.73
C PRO A 358 -22.96 20.97 13.66
N THR A 359 -22.70 22.16 13.11
CA THR A 359 -23.49 22.73 12.02
C THR A 359 -23.31 21.95 10.72
N GLU A 360 -22.07 21.59 10.37
CA GLU A 360 -21.79 20.79 9.16
C GLU A 360 -22.43 19.41 9.27
N LEU A 361 -22.31 18.75 10.44
CA LEU A 361 -22.92 17.47 10.73
C LEU A 361 -24.43 17.49 10.55
N ALA A 362 -25.11 18.50 11.11
CA ALA A 362 -26.56 18.63 10.98
C ALA A 362 -27.00 18.74 9.51
N LEU A 363 -26.26 19.48 8.69
CA LEU A 363 -26.52 19.64 7.26
C LEU A 363 -26.22 18.35 6.48
N MET A 364 -25.12 17.65 6.79
CA MET A 364 -24.82 16.34 6.21
C MET A 364 -25.91 15.30 6.52
N HIS A 365 -26.45 15.32 7.74
CA HIS A 365 -27.56 14.43 8.12
C HIS A 365 -28.86 14.77 7.37
N GLN A 366 -29.16 16.05 7.17
CA GLN A 366 -30.28 16.49 6.35
C GLN A 366 -30.12 16.02 4.90
N LEU A 367 -28.93 16.23 4.32
CA LEU A 367 -28.58 15.75 2.99
C LEU A 367 -28.78 14.23 2.86
N ARG A 368 -28.25 13.44 3.82
CA ARG A 368 -28.38 11.97 3.80
C ARG A 368 -29.86 11.54 3.85
N ARG A 369 -30.70 12.21 4.65
CA ARG A 369 -32.16 11.92 4.67
C ARG A 369 -32.84 12.24 3.35
N ALA A 370 -32.50 13.37 2.73
CA ALA A 370 -33.07 13.76 1.43
C ALA A 370 -32.69 12.77 0.32
N LEU A 371 -31.43 12.33 0.30
CA LEU A 371 -30.92 11.38 -0.70
C LEU A 371 -31.43 9.94 -0.47
N GLY A 372 -31.75 9.57 0.77
CA GLY A 372 -32.23 8.22 1.12
C GLY A 372 -33.66 7.92 0.68
N ALA A 373 -34.45 8.92 0.27
CA ALA A 373 -35.81 8.73 -0.22
C ALA A 373 -35.88 8.36 -1.71
N GLN A 374 -34.74 8.35 -2.41
CA GLN A 374 -34.63 8.15 -3.85
C GLN A 374 -33.91 6.83 -4.17
N ASP A 375 -33.97 6.39 -5.43
CA ASP A 375 -33.10 5.32 -5.90
C ASP A 375 -31.65 5.80 -6.03
N ARG A 376 -30.69 4.89 -5.87
CA ARG A 376 -29.25 5.22 -5.81
C ARG A 376 -28.76 6.08 -6.98
N LYS A 377 -29.26 5.81 -8.19
CA LYS A 377 -28.85 6.52 -9.40
C LYS A 377 -29.36 7.96 -9.38
N GLN A 378 -30.63 8.16 -9.04
CA GLN A 378 -31.20 9.49 -8.87
C GLN A 378 -30.51 10.27 -7.75
N SER A 379 -30.26 9.63 -6.59
CA SER A 379 -29.59 10.26 -5.45
C SER A 379 -28.21 10.81 -5.84
N LEU A 380 -27.37 9.98 -6.48
CA LEU A 380 -26.05 10.41 -6.90
C LEU A 380 -26.12 11.49 -8.00
N GLN A 381 -26.99 11.31 -9.00
CA GLN A 381 -27.15 12.28 -10.09
C GLN A 381 -27.56 13.65 -9.54
N GLN A 382 -28.56 13.70 -8.66
CA GLN A 382 -29.00 14.94 -8.02
C GLN A 382 -27.86 15.59 -7.24
N LEU A 383 -27.11 14.82 -6.44
CA LEU A 383 -25.97 15.34 -5.68
C LEU A 383 -24.93 15.96 -6.62
N LEU A 384 -24.54 15.25 -7.69
CA LEU A 384 -23.54 15.73 -8.64
C LEU A 384 -24.00 16.99 -9.37
N ASP A 385 -25.28 17.07 -9.75
CA ASP A 385 -25.82 18.25 -10.42
C ASP A 385 -25.77 19.48 -9.52
N HIS A 386 -26.09 19.33 -8.23
CA HIS A 386 -25.97 20.46 -7.28
C HIS A 386 -24.51 20.83 -7.00
N LEU A 387 -23.62 19.83 -6.81
CA LEU A 387 -22.20 20.09 -6.57
C LEU A 387 -21.56 20.88 -7.71
N ARG A 388 -21.91 20.58 -8.97
CA ARG A 388 -21.45 21.33 -10.16
C ARG A 388 -21.84 22.82 -10.14
N THR A 389 -22.89 23.20 -9.43
CA THR A 389 -23.34 24.61 -9.34
C THR A 389 -22.68 25.39 -8.19
N THR A 390 -21.75 24.77 -7.46
CA THR A 390 -21.13 25.34 -6.24
C THR A 390 -19.62 25.19 -6.28
N GLY A 391 -18.91 26.17 -5.73
CA GLY A 391 -17.45 26.19 -5.67
C GLY A 391 -16.88 25.33 -4.54
N SER A 392 -17.67 24.99 -3.52
CA SER A 392 -17.23 24.16 -2.39
C SER A 392 -18.37 23.41 -1.70
N ASN A 393 -18.04 22.40 -0.92
CA ASN A 393 -18.97 21.65 -0.06
C ASN A 393 -19.59 22.55 1.01
N ALA A 394 -18.81 23.49 1.56
CA ALA A 394 -19.33 24.47 2.51
C ALA A 394 -20.40 25.38 1.87
N GLU A 395 -20.18 25.82 0.62
CA GLU A 395 -21.19 26.57 -0.13
C GLU A 395 -22.43 25.72 -0.44
N PHE A 396 -22.22 24.49 -0.91
CA PHE A 396 -23.29 23.54 -1.20
C PHE A 396 -24.19 23.29 0.02
N LEU A 397 -23.61 22.93 1.17
CA LEU A 397 -24.36 22.67 2.39
C LEU A 397 -25.14 23.91 2.85
N ARG A 398 -24.56 25.12 2.73
CA ARG A 398 -25.27 26.37 3.05
C ARG A 398 -26.45 26.65 2.12
N ARG A 399 -26.35 26.33 0.83
CA ARG A 399 -27.47 26.48 -0.12
C ARG A 399 -28.56 25.46 0.16
N ALA A 400 -28.18 24.20 0.40
CA ALA A 400 -29.10 23.13 0.75
C ALA A 400 -29.90 23.45 2.03
N ALA A 401 -29.29 24.13 3.02
CA ALA A 401 -29.97 24.55 4.25
C ALA A 401 -31.09 25.58 4.06
N ARG A 402 -31.12 26.28 2.92
CA ARG A 402 -32.08 27.36 2.62
C ARG A 402 -33.29 26.88 1.81
N THR A 403 -33.24 25.64 1.33
CA THR A 403 -34.28 25.01 0.51
C THR A 403 -35.02 23.99 1.36
#